data_AF-A3IVM9-F1
#
_entry.id   AF-A3IVM9-F1
#
_cell.length_a   1.000
_cell.length_b   1.000
_cell.length_c   1.000
_cell.angle_alpha   90.00
_cell.angle_beta   90.00
_cell.angle_gamma   90.00
#
_symmetry.space_group_name_H-M   'P 1'
#
loop_
_entity.id
_entity.type
_entity.pdbx_description
1 polymer ?
#
loop_
_entity_poly.entity_id
_entity_poly.type
_entity_poly.pdbx_seq_one_letter_code
_entity_poly.pdbx_strand_id
1 'polypeptide(L)'
;MSQASIKARIVQLRSQGKVAPPNTWIGTTSITKKNGKRYTYYRLMKAYYPPATKDNPNPSRKTKMVQYLGTKDSEAYKEMVEAIKRRNEIQRLEKKLYNLEKEVSVALTQNRQRDKQPALTTLVTELVAQVQGLVEEVAWMKKQFQQQLLTVT
;
A
#
# COMPACT_ATOMS: atom_id res chain seq x y z
N MET A 1 2.15 13.99 -4.38
CA MET A 1 1.30 13.63 -5.54
C MET A 1 -0.14 13.70 -5.09
N SER A 2 -0.96 14.52 -5.76
CA SER A 2 -2.41 14.62 -5.51
C SER A 2 -3.15 13.38 -6.05
N GLN A 3 -4.36 13.09 -5.54
CA GLN A 3 -5.19 11.99 -6.06
C GLN A 3 -5.42 12.09 -7.57
N ALA A 4 -5.65 13.30 -8.09
CA ALA A 4 -5.81 13.56 -9.52
C ALA A 4 -4.55 13.18 -10.32
N SER A 5 -3.36 13.53 -9.83
CA SER A 5 -2.09 13.17 -10.50
C SER A 5 -1.87 11.66 -10.55
N ILE A 6 -2.26 10.92 -9.50
CA ILE A 6 -2.16 9.45 -9.45
C ILE A 6 -3.11 8.82 -10.48
N LYS A 7 -4.37 9.28 -10.55
CA LYS A 7 -5.35 8.81 -11.54
C LYS A 7 -4.89 9.07 -12.97
N ALA A 8 -4.40 10.28 -13.26
CA ALA A 8 -3.85 10.62 -14.57
C ALA A 8 -2.66 9.73 -14.95
N ARG A 9 -1.76 9.45 -14.01
CA ARG A 9 -0.61 8.57 -14.24
C ARG A 9 -1.02 7.12 -14.53
N ILE A 10 -2.04 6.60 -13.84
CA ILE A 10 -2.57 5.26 -14.13
C ILE A 10 -3.12 5.20 -15.55
N VAL A 11 -3.89 6.20 -15.98
CA VAL A 11 -4.41 6.28 -17.35
C VAL A 11 -3.28 6.32 -18.38
N GLN A 12 -2.25 7.14 -18.12
CA GLN A 12 -1.07 7.21 -18.98
C GLN A 12 -0.35 5.85 -19.10
N LEU A 13 -0.15 5.15 -17.98
CA LEU A 13 0.50 3.83 -18.00
C LEU A 13 -0.33 2.78 -18.75
N ARG A 14 -1.66 2.88 -18.69
CA ARG A 14 -2.57 2.00 -19.45
C ARG A 14 -2.58 2.33 -20.95
N SER A 15 -2.37 3.59 -21.34
CA SER A 15 -2.32 3.98 -22.77
C SER A 15 -0.96 3.72 -23.44
N GLN A 16 0.13 3.62 -22.68
CA GLN A 16 1.48 3.35 -23.19
C GLN A 16 1.67 1.96 -23.82
N GLY A 17 0.70 1.06 -23.67
CA GLY A 17 0.72 -0.24 -24.34
C GLY A 17 0.13 -1.34 -23.47
N LYS A 18 0.46 -2.58 -23.83
CA LYS A 18 -0.08 -3.76 -23.16
C LYS A 18 0.27 -3.78 -21.68
N VAL A 19 -0.73 -4.06 -20.85
CA VAL A 19 -0.60 -4.32 -19.42
C VAL A 19 -0.76 -5.81 -19.18
N ALA A 20 0.16 -6.40 -18.42
CA ALA A 20 0.12 -7.84 -18.17
C ALA A 20 -1.11 -8.22 -17.31
N PRO A 21 -1.73 -9.40 -17.53
CA PRO A 21 -2.86 -9.85 -16.71
C PRO A 21 -2.48 -9.99 -15.23
N PRO A 22 -3.47 -9.98 -14.32
CA PRO A 22 -3.22 -10.17 -12.89
C PRO A 22 -2.67 -11.58 -12.61
N ASN A 23 -1.88 -11.70 -11.54
CA ASN A 23 -1.28 -12.95 -11.06
C ASN A 23 -0.45 -13.69 -12.13
N THR A 24 0.21 -12.93 -13.01
CA THR A 24 1.10 -13.48 -14.03
C THR A 24 2.57 -13.18 -13.76
N TRP A 25 3.45 -14.10 -14.19
CA TRP A 25 4.90 -13.92 -14.15
C TRP A 25 5.55 -14.67 -15.30
N ILE A 26 6.80 -14.34 -15.59
CA ILE A 26 7.60 -15.06 -16.58
C ILE A 26 8.30 -16.22 -15.88
N GLY A 27 7.93 -17.44 -16.25
CA GLY A 27 8.63 -18.66 -15.85
C GLY A 27 9.70 -19.04 -16.86
N THR A 28 10.72 -19.77 -16.39
CA THR A 28 11.81 -20.29 -17.21
C THR A 28 11.74 -21.81 -17.31
N THR A 29 12.23 -22.36 -18.41
CA THR A 29 12.46 -23.79 -18.58
C THR A 29 13.75 -23.98 -19.34
N SER A 30 14.69 -24.71 -18.75
CA SER A 30 15.95 -25.04 -19.41
C SER A 30 15.93 -26.50 -19.86
N ILE A 31 16.38 -26.75 -21.08
CA ILE A 31 16.53 -28.08 -21.65
C ILE A 31 17.98 -28.26 -22.06
N THR A 32 18.63 -29.30 -21.53
CA THR A 32 19.98 -29.70 -21.94
C THR A 32 19.84 -30.80 -23.01
N LYS A 33 20.43 -30.59 -24.19
CA LYS A 33 20.44 -31.57 -25.27
C LYS A 33 21.60 -32.56 -25.09
N LYS A 34 21.56 -33.69 -25.80
CA LYS A 34 22.61 -34.74 -25.75
C LYS A 34 24.02 -34.22 -26.10
N ASN A 35 24.11 -33.12 -26.85
CA ASN A 35 25.36 -32.44 -27.21
C ASN A 35 25.88 -31.47 -26.12
N GLY A 36 25.31 -31.49 -24.92
CA GLY A 36 25.70 -30.62 -23.79
C GLY A 36 25.19 -29.18 -23.89
N LYS A 37 24.62 -28.74 -25.03
CA LYS A 37 24.08 -27.38 -25.17
C LYS A 37 22.80 -27.21 -24.36
N ARG A 38 22.73 -26.13 -23.59
CA ARG A 38 21.57 -25.76 -22.76
C ARG A 38 20.78 -24.64 -23.43
N TYR A 39 19.49 -24.88 -23.63
CA TYR A 39 18.55 -23.90 -24.17
C TYR A 39 17.60 -23.47 -23.07
N THR A 40 17.42 -22.16 -22.89
CA THR A 40 16.48 -21.60 -21.92
C THR A 40 15.35 -20.90 -22.65
N TYR A 41 14.14 -21.30 -22.28
CA TYR A 41 12.90 -20.78 -22.84
C TYR A 41 12.09 -20.10 -21.75
N TYR A 42 11.36 -19.06 -22.16
CA TYR A 42 10.55 -18.23 -21.29
C TYR A 42 9.08 -18.41 -21.65
N ARG A 43 8.24 -18.41 -20.62
CA ARG A 43 6.79 -18.61 -20.73
C ARG A 43 6.07 -17.72 -19.75
N LEU A 44 4.96 -17.12 -20.19
CA LEU A 44 4.05 -16.42 -19.30
C LEU A 44 3.23 -17.45 -18.54
N MET A 45 3.36 -17.43 -17.21
CA MET A 45 2.61 -18.26 -16.28
C MET A 45 1.53 -17.43 -15.61
N LYS A 46 0.43 -18.07 -15.22
CA LYS A 46 -0.65 -17.47 -14.43
C LYS A 46 -1.01 -18.37 -13.26
N ALA A 47 -1.10 -17.78 -12.07
CA ALA A 47 -1.71 -18.43 -10.92
C ALA A 47 -3.23 -18.27 -11.00
N TYR A 48 -3.94 -19.36 -10.75
CA TYR A 48 -5.39 -19.37 -10.69
C TYR A 48 -5.86 -20.32 -9.59
N TYR A 49 -7.06 -20.04 -9.06
CA TYR A 49 -7.75 -20.91 -8.13
C TYR A 49 -8.82 -21.66 -8.93
N PRO A 50 -8.80 -23.00 -8.96
CA PRO A 50 -9.91 -23.77 -9.51
C PRO A 50 -11.20 -23.48 -8.73
N PRO A 51 -12.38 -23.62 -9.36
CA PRO A 51 -13.63 -23.58 -8.61
C PRO A 51 -13.68 -24.74 -7.60
N ALA A 52 -14.32 -24.51 -6.46
CA ALA A 52 -14.55 -25.56 -5.47
C ALA A 52 -15.49 -26.62 -6.05
N THR A 53 -15.14 -27.89 -5.88
CA THR A 53 -15.96 -29.05 -6.27
C THR A 53 -16.38 -29.83 -5.03
N LYS A 54 -17.40 -30.70 -5.14
CA LYS A 54 -17.86 -31.53 -4.01
C LYS A 54 -16.70 -32.35 -3.39
N ASP A 55 -15.79 -32.83 -4.23
CA ASP A 55 -14.64 -33.63 -3.80
C ASP A 55 -13.46 -32.77 -3.31
N ASN A 56 -13.45 -31.47 -3.62
CA ASN A 56 -12.40 -30.54 -3.20
C ASN A 56 -12.99 -29.15 -2.89
N PRO A 57 -13.52 -28.98 -1.66
CA PRO A 57 -14.16 -27.74 -1.24
C PRO A 57 -13.17 -26.59 -1.07
N ASN A 58 -11.87 -26.86 -0.87
CA ASN A 58 -10.83 -25.85 -0.72
C ASN A 58 -9.68 -26.07 -1.71
N PRO A 59 -9.88 -25.74 -2.99
CA PRO A 59 -8.91 -26.02 -4.03
C PRO A 59 -7.63 -25.19 -3.86
N SER A 60 -6.49 -25.88 -3.89
CA SER A 60 -5.18 -25.25 -3.82
C SER A 60 -4.88 -24.43 -5.09
N ARG A 61 -4.05 -23.40 -4.92
CA ARG A 61 -3.60 -22.53 -6.01
C ARG A 61 -2.84 -23.35 -7.06
N LYS A 62 -3.30 -23.32 -8.31
CA LYS A 62 -2.62 -23.96 -9.44
C LYS A 62 -1.96 -22.93 -10.34
N THR A 63 -1.02 -23.40 -11.14
CA THR A 63 -0.32 -22.58 -12.14
C THR A 63 -0.63 -23.12 -13.53
N LYS A 64 -0.89 -22.23 -14.49
CA LYS A 64 -1.08 -22.57 -15.90
C LYS A 64 -0.17 -21.72 -16.78
N MET A 65 0.37 -22.31 -17.84
CA MET A 65 1.04 -21.56 -18.90
C MET A 65 0.00 -20.83 -19.74
N VAL A 66 0.14 -19.52 -19.88
CA VAL A 66 -0.74 -18.68 -20.70
C VAL A 66 -0.20 -18.56 -22.11
N GLN A 67 1.09 -18.24 -22.24
CA GLN A 67 1.70 -17.94 -23.53
C GLN A 67 3.17 -18.34 -23.52
N TYR A 68 3.64 -18.88 -24.63
CA TYR A 68 5.06 -19.12 -24.85
C TYR A 68 5.72 -17.82 -25.33
N LEU A 69 6.84 -17.42 -24.71
CA LEU A 69 7.54 -16.17 -25.01
C LEU A 69 8.84 -16.40 -25.80
N GLY A 70 9.28 -17.64 -25.95
CA GLY A 70 10.51 -17.95 -26.70
C GLY A 70 11.78 -17.72 -25.88
N THR A 71 12.78 -17.09 -26.48
CA THR A 71 14.07 -16.77 -25.84
C THR A 71 14.03 -15.40 -25.17
N LYS A 72 15.11 -15.03 -24.47
CA LYS A 72 15.23 -13.72 -23.80
C LYS A 72 15.21 -12.55 -24.79
N ASP A 73 15.71 -12.76 -26.00
CA ASP A 73 15.87 -11.70 -26.98
C ASP A 73 14.65 -11.50 -27.86
N SER A 74 13.65 -12.40 -27.76
CA SER A 74 12.41 -12.30 -28.51
C SER A 74 11.64 -11.02 -28.15
N GLU A 75 10.94 -10.48 -29.14
CA GLU A 75 10.07 -9.31 -28.94
C GLU A 75 8.98 -9.61 -27.93
N ALA A 76 8.34 -10.79 -28.04
CA ALA A 76 7.29 -11.22 -27.11
C ALA A 76 7.76 -11.25 -25.64
N TYR A 77 9.00 -11.67 -25.38
CA TYR A 77 9.56 -11.62 -24.03
C TYR A 77 9.74 -10.18 -23.54
N LYS A 78 10.39 -9.34 -24.35
CA LYS A 78 10.67 -7.94 -24.00
C LYS A 78 9.39 -7.14 -23.76
N GLU A 79 8.40 -7.29 -24.64
CA GLU A 79 7.09 -6.67 -24.47
C GLU A 79 6.41 -7.11 -23.18
N MET A 80 6.48 -8.40 -22.85
CA MET A 80 5.85 -8.92 -21.63
C MET A 80 6.54 -8.44 -20.36
N VAL A 81 7.87 -8.29 -20.38
CA VAL A 81 8.62 -7.69 -19.27
C VAL A 81 8.14 -6.26 -19.00
N GLU A 82 8.03 -5.44 -20.05
CA GLU A 82 7.51 -4.08 -19.92
C GLU A 82 6.04 -4.06 -19.51
N ALA A 83 5.22 -4.98 -20.03
CA ALA A 83 3.82 -5.12 -19.63
C ALA A 83 3.63 -5.46 -18.15
N ILE A 84 4.50 -6.33 -17.60
CA ILE A 84 4.53 -6.67 -16.17
C ILE A 84 4.98 -5.46 -15.34
N LYS A 85 5.99 -4.74 -15.80
CA LYS A 85 6.48 -3.51 -15.14
C LYS A 85 5.38 -2.46 -15.06
N ARG A 86 4.65 -2.20 -16.16
CA ARG A 86 3.47 -1.31 -16.18
C ARG A 86 2.40 -1.76 -15.19
N ARG A 87 2.04 -3.05 -15.19
CA ARG A 87 1.07 -3.62 -14.25
C ARG A 87 1.48 -3.37 -12.80
N ASN A 88 2.73 -3.65 -12.44
CA ASN A 88 3.22 -3.49 -11.07
C ASN A 88 3.16 -2.02 -10.62
N GLU A 89 3.52 -1.09 -11.51
CA GLU A 89 3.44 0.34 -11.20
C GLU A 89 1.98 0.80 -11.06
N ILE A 90 1.08 0.34 -11.92
CA ILE A 90 -0.36 0.59 -11.78
C ILE A 90 -0.87 0.08 -10.42
N GLN A 91 -0.53 -1.16 -10.03
CA GLN A 91 -0.95 -1.73 -8.74
C GLN A 91 -0.40 -0.94 -7.55
N ARG A 92 0.84 -0.46 -7.64
CA ARG A 92 1.45 0.40 -6.61
C ARG A 92 0.69 1.72 -6.48
N LEU A 93 0.35 2.35 -7.61
CA LEU A 93 -0.39 3.61 -7.64
C LEU A 93 -1.83 3.44 -7.15
N GLU A 94 -2.51 2.36 -7.53
CA GLU A 94 -3.84 2.01 -7.04
C GLU A 94 -3.84 1.79 -5.51
N LYS A 95 -2.84 1.08 -4.97
CA LYS A 95 -2.69 0.92 -3.52
C LYS A 95 -2.46 2.27 -2.81
N LYS A 96 -1.67 3.16 -3.42
CA LYS A 96 -1.44 4.50 -2.87
C LYS A 96 -2.71 5.35 -2.89
N LEU A 97 -3.49 5.27 -3.96
CA LEU A 97 -4.79 5.95 -4.07
C LEU A 97 -5.74 5.46 -2.97
N TYR A 98 -5.87 4.14 -2.82
CA TYR A 98 -6.71 3.52 -1.80
C TYR A 98 -6.36 3.98 -0.38
N ASN A 99 -5.06 4.04 -0.05
CA ASN A 99 -4.63 4.50 1.26
C ASN A 99 -4.97 5.98 1.50
N LEU A 100 -4.78 6.84 0.49
CA LEU A 100 -5.13 8.26 0.59
C LEU A 100 -6.66 8.45 0.77
N GLU A 101 -7.46 7.68 0.04
CA GLU A 101 -8.93 7.72 0.18
C GLU A 101 -9.38 7.22 1.56
N LYS A 102 -8.69 6.21 2.11
CA LYS A 102 -8.92 5.73 3.47
C LYS A 102 -8.58 6.79 4.53
N GLU A 103 -7.44 7.46 4.41
CA GLU A 103 -7.03 8.53 5.33
C GLU A 103 -8.05 9.68 5.34
N VAL A 104 -8.52 10.13 4.18
CA VAL A 104 -9.56 11.15 4.06
C VAL A 104 -10.86 10.68 4.72
N SER A 105 -11.25 9.42 4.51
CA SER A 105 -12.47 8.84 5.10
C SER A 105 -12.39 8.75 6.63
N VAL A 106 -11.23 8.39 7.18
CA VAL A 106 -10.98 8.36 8.63
C VAL A 106 -11.03 9.78 9.20
N ALA A 107 -10.37 10.75 8.56
CA ALA A 107 -10.40 12.15 8.98
C ALA A 107 -11.84 12.72 8.99
N LEU A 108 -12.64 12.42 7.95
CA LEU A 108 -14.05 12.81 7.89
C LEU A 108 -14.88 12.15 9.01
N THR A 109 -14.59 10.89 9.35
CA THR A 109 -15.30 10.17 10.40
C THR A 109 -14.94 10.73 11.79
N GLN A 110 -13.66 11.05 12.02
CA GLN A 110 -13.20 11.68 13.26
C GLN A 110 -13.77 13.08 13.44
N ASN A 111 -13.82 13.90 12.37
CA ASN A 111 -14.45 15.21 12.42
C ASN A 111 -15.95 15.12 12.74
N ARG A 112 -16.68 14.22 12.07
CA ARG A 112 -18.10 13.97 12.39
C ARG A 112 -18.32 13.46 13.81
N GLN A 113 -17.36 12.74 14.41
CA GLN A 113 -17.45 12.31 15.81
C GLN A 113 -17.16 13.45 16.79
N ARG A 114 -16.23 14.36 16.46
CA ARG A 114 -16.01 15.60 17.23
C ARG A 114 -17.24 16.50 17.19
N ASP A 115 -17.86 16.67 16.02
CA ASP A 115 -19.09 17.45 15.85
C ASP A 115 -20.30 16.85 16.60
N LYS A 116 -20.22 15.56 16.96
CA LYS A 116 -21.24 14.85 17.74
C LYS A 116 -20.92 14.76 19.23
N GLN A 117 -19.76 15.24 19.68
CA GLN A 117 -19.52 15.30 21.11
C GLN A 117 -20.48 16.34 21.71
N PRO A 118 -21.18 16.00 22.81
CA PRO A 118 -22.01 16.98 23.51
C PRO A 118 -21.15 18.18 23.87
N ALA A 119 -21.66 19.40 23.69
CA ALA A 119 -20.94 20.64 24.01
C ALA A 119 -20.35 20.64 25.43
N LEU A 120 -21.03 19.98 26.38
CA LEU A 120 -20.56 19.76 27.74
C LEU A 120 -19.25 18.96 27.82
N THR A 121 -19.06 17.96 26.97
CA THR A 121 -17.86 17.11 26.99
C THR A 121 -16.64 17.87 26.46
N THR A 122 -16.83 18.71 25.44
CA THR A 122 -15.79 19.60 24.90
C THR A 122 -15.39 20.66 25.93
N LEU A 123 -16.36 21.31 26.57
CA LEU A 123 -16.11 22.29 27.64
C LEU A 123 -15.39 21.66 28.83
N VAL A 124 -15.75 20.43 29.23
CA VAL A 124 -15.06 19.72 30.32
C VAL A 124 -13.61 19.41 29.94
N THR A 125 -13.33 18.99 28.70
CA THR A 125 -11.95 18.74 28.26
C THR A 125 -11.10 20.02 28.20
N GLU A 126 -11.67 21.13 27.75
CA GLU A 126 -10.99 22.43 27.73
C GLU A 126 -10.72 22.94 29.15
N LEU A 127 -11.69 22.80 30.07
CA LEU A 127 -11.53 23.16 31.47
C LEU A 127 -10.44 22.33 32.17
N VAL A 128 -10.39 21.02 31.92
CA VAL A 128 -9.34 20.15 32.47
C VAL A 128 -7.96 20.58 31.97
N ALA A 129 -7.82 20.94 30.69
CA ALA A 129 -6.57 21.43 30.14
C ALA A 129 -6.14 22.78 30.78
N GLN A 130 -7.08 23.70 31.00
CA GLN A 130 -6.82 24.97 31.69
C GLN A 130 -6.40 24.75 33.15
N VAL A 131 -7.07 23.85 33.87
CA VAL A 131 -6.73 23.52 35.25
C VAL A 131 -5.33 22.88 35.34
N GLN A 132 -4.97 22.01 34.39
CA GLN A 132 -3.63 21.41 34.34
C GLN A 132 -2.54 22.47 34.13
N GLY A 133 -2.74 23.42 33.19
CA GLY A 133 -1.81 24.53 33.00
C GLY A 133 -1.64 25.39 34.26
N LEU A 134 -2.74 25.70 34.94
CA LEU A 134 -2.73 26.45 36.21
C LEU A 134 -1.97 25.70 37.33
N VAL A 135 -2.10 24.38 37.40
CA VAL A 135 -1.36 23.56 38.38
C VAL A 135 0.14 23.60 38.11
N GLU A 136 0.55 23.54 36.84
CA GLU A 136 1.95 23.65 36.44
C GLU A 136 2.54 25.03 36.76
N GLU A 137 1.79 26.11 36.50
CA GLU A 137 2.20 27.47 36.85
C GLU A 137 2.36 27.67 38.37
N VAL A 138 1.41 27.15 39.16
CA VAL A 138 1.50 27.21 40.63
C VAL A 138 2.69 26.40 41.15
N ALA A 139 2.95 25.22 40.59
CA ALA A 139 4.11 24.42 40.93
C ALA A 139 5.42 25.14 40.59
N TRP A 140 5.47 25.83 39.45
CA TRP A 140 6.61 26.63 39.05
C TRP A 140 6.83 27.84 39.98
N MET A 141 5.77 28.59 40.31
CA MET A 141 5.84 29.71 41.25
C MET A 141 6.31 29.27 42.65
N LYS A 142 5.79 28.13 43.15
CA LYS A 142 6.20 27.59 44.44
C LYS A 142 7.70 27.25 44.47
N LYS A 143 8.21 26.70 43.37
CA LYS A 143 9.64 26.38 43.22
C LYS A 143 10.49 27.65 43.18
N GLN A 144 10.05 28.70 42.49
CA GLN A 144 10.72 30.01 42.48
C GLN A 144 10.77 30.64 43.88
N PHE A 145 9.65 30.64 44.61
CA PHE A 145 9.62 31.14 45.99
C PHE A 145 10.55 30.38 46.93
N GLN A 146 10.61 29.05 46.83
CA GLN A 146 11.54 28.25 47.63
C GLN A 146 13.00 28.57 47.32
N GLN A 147 13.34 28.82 46.06
CA GLN A 147 14.68 29.24 45.66
C GLN A 147 15.03 30.62 46.21
N GLN A 148 14.10 31.58 46.18
CA GLN A 148 14.29 32.91 46.76
C GLN A 148 14.49 32.88 48.29
N LEU A 149 13.76 32.03 49.00
CA LEU A 149 13.93 31.85 50.46
C LEU A 149 15.28 31.22 50.83
N LEU A 150 15.84 30.35 49.99
CA LEU A 150 17.16 29.74 50.20
C LEU A 150 18.34 30.68 49.88
N THR A 151 18.10 31.77 49.14
CA THR A 151 19.13 32.77 48.79
C THR A 151 19.21 33.95 49.76
N VAL A 152 18.31 34.05 50.74
CA VAL A 152 18.22 35.18 51.70
C VAL A 152 18.77 34.81 53.11
N THR A 153 19.36 33.62 53.26
CA THR A 153 20.14 33.21 54.44
C THR A 153 21.63 33.15 54.09
#